data_AF-A0A439TGN3-F1
#
_entry.id   AF-A0A439TGN3-F1
#
_cell.length_a   1.000
_cell.length_b   1.000
_cell.length_c   1.000
_cell.angle_alpha   90.00
_cell.angle_beta   90.00
_cell.angle_gamma   90.00
#
_symmetry.space_group_name_H-M   'P 1'
#
loop_
_entity.id
_entity.type
_entity.pdbx_description
1 polymer ?
#
loop_
_entity_poly.entity_id
_entity_poly.type
_entity_poly.pdbx_seq_one_letter_code
_entity_poly.pdbx_strand_id
1 'polypeptide(L)'
;MLKRPTVILAFLLMLSVAAHGADGLEERLEKLFDEAERLTPLRTVAIAHEGAVVAERGYRGYSPARPANIKSASKSIISAL
;
A
#
# COMPACT_ATOMS: atom_id res chain seq x y z
N MET A 1 8.29 16.43 -39.34
CA MET A 1 8.88 17.25 -38.25
C MET A 1 7.79 17.49 -37.20
N LEU A 2 7.73 16.64 -36.17
CA LEU A 2 6.75 16.79 -35.10
C LEU A 2 7.10 18.06 -34.30
N LYS A 3 6.17 19.01 -34.21
CA LYS A 3 6.44 20.31 -33.57
C LYS A 3 6.68 20.08 -32.07
N ARG A 4 7.76 20.67 -31.52
CA ARG A 4 8.13 20.63 -30.10
C ARG A 4 6.95 20.73 -29.10
N PRO A 5 5.96 21.63 -29.27
CA PRO A 5 4.83 21.71 -28.35
C PRO A 5 3.94 20.45 -28.35
N THR A 6 3.82 19.75 -29.47
CA THR A 6 3.00 18.54 -29.58
C THR A 6 3.59 17.37 -28.80
N VAL A 7 4.94 17.28 -28.77
CA VAL A 7 5.65 16.24 -28.00
C VAL A 7 5.51 16.50 -26.50
N ILE A 8 5.62 17.76 -26.07
CA ILE A 8 5.47 18.15 -24.66
C ILE A 8 4.05 17.85 -24.16
N LEU A 9 3.02 18.20 -24.96
CA LEU A 9 1.64 17.95 -24.60
C LEU A 9 1.33 16.45 -24.53
N ALA A 10 1.82 15.65 -25.47
CA ALA A 10 1.65 14.20 -25.45
C ALA A 10 2.35 13.55 -24.25
N PHE A 11 3.53 14.06 -23.87
CA PHE A 11 4.26 13.60 -22.68
C PHE A 11 3.52 13.96 -21.39
N LEU A 12 2.97 15.17 -21.28
CA LEU A 12 2.15 15.59 -20.14
C LEU A 12 0.86 14.77 -20.01
N LEU A 13 0.22 14.41 -21.12
CA LEU A 13 -0.98 13.58 -21.12
C LEU A 13 -0.67 12.15 -20.65
N MET A 14 0.44 11.56 -21.12
CA MET A 14 0.92 10.25 -20.65
C MET A 14 1.23 10.25 -19.15
N LEU A 15 1.87 11.31 -18.66
CA LEU A 15 2.20 11.45 -17.24
C LEU A 15 0.94 11.54 -16.35
N SER A 16 -0.10 12.23 -16.83
CA SER A 16 -1.37 12.37 -16.10
C SER A 16 -2.12 11.04 -16.00
N VAL A 17 -2.18 10.25 -17.08
CA VAL A 17 -2.85 8.93 -17.06
C VAL A 17 -2.16 7.95 -16.12
N ALA A 18 -0.83 7.97 -16.05
CA ALA A 18 -0.07 7.12 -15.11
C ALA A 18 -0.36 7.46 -13.64
N ALA A 19 -0.60 8.74 -13.31
CA ALA A 19 -0.92 9.17 -11.94
C ALA A 19 -2.30 8.70 -11.47
N HIS A 20 -3.34 8.83 -12.31
CA HIS A 20 -4.72 8.47 -11.93
C HIS A 20 -4.93 6.97 -11.65
N GLY A 21 -4.11 6.10 -12.24
CA GLY A 21 -4.15 4.66 -11.97
C GLY A 21 -3.68 4.30 -10.56
N ALA A 22 -2.76 5.09 -9.99
CA ALA A 22 -2.26 4.91 -8.63
C ALA A 22 -3.29 5.39 -7.59
N ASP A 23 -3.95 6.52 -7.84
CA ASP A 23 -4.95 7.12 -6.94
C ASP A 23 -6.11 6.17 -6.61
N GLY A 24 -6.55 5.36 -7.59
CA GLY A 24 -7.67 4.43 -7.40
C GLY A 24 -7.37 3.25 -6.47
N LEU A 25 -6.11 2.80 -6.38
CA LEU A 25 -5.74 1.74 -5.43
C LEU A 25 -5.66 2.30 -4.01
N GLU A 26 -5.05 3.46 -3.84
CA GLU A 26 -4.91 4.13 -2.55
C GLU A 26 -6.30 4.42 -1.95
N GLU A 27 -7.22 5.01 -2.72
CA GLU A 27 -8.59 5.27 -2.25
C GLU A 27 -9.33 3.99 -1.81
N ARG A 28 -9.12 2.88 -2.53
CA ARG A 28 -9.73 1.58 -2.17
C ARG A 28 -9.10 0.99 -0.91
N LEU A 29 -7.80 1.09 -0.74
CA LEU A 29 -7.09 0.63 0.46
C LEU A 29 -7.48 1.45 1.68
N GLU A 30 -7.60 2.77 1.53
CA GLU A 30 -8.08 3.67 2.57
C GLU A 30 -9.47 3.27 3.07
N LYS A 31 -10.42 3.02 2.14
CA LYS A 31 -11.76 2.52 2.50
C LYS A 31 -11.72 1.17 3.23
N LEU A 32 -10.86 0.24 2.79
CA LEU A 32 -10.69 -1.05 3.45
C LEU A 32 -10.08 -0.92 4.84
N PHE A 33 -9.16 0.02 5.03
CA PHE A 33 -8.57 0.30 6.34
C PHE A 33 -9.60 0.90 7.30
N ASP A 34 -10.42 1.84 6.85
CA ASP A 34 -11.53 2.37 7.64
C ASP A 34 -12.51 1.26 8.02
N GLU A 35 -12.75 0.32 7.10
CA GLU A 35 -13.57 -0.86 7.35
C GLU A 35 -12.95 -1.76 8.44
N ALA A 36 -11.64 -2.01 8.32
CA ALA A 36 -10.88 -2.86 9.22
C ALA A 36 -10.76 -2.27 10.63
N GLU A 37 -10.91 -0.96 10.80
CA GLU A 37 -10.96 -0.35 12.13
C GLU A 37 -12.11 -0.93 12.97
N ARG A 38 -13.21 -1.40 12.36
CA ARG A 38 -14.30 -2.06 13.11
C ARG A 38 -13.88 -3.38 13.77
N LEU A 39 -12.76 -3.98 13.34
CA LEU A 39 -12.19 -5.16 13.99
C LEU A 39 -11.45 -4.72 15.24
N THR A 40 -12.15 -4.61 16.37
CA THR A 40 -11.58 -4.17 17.66
C THR A 40 -10.24 -4.86 18.04
N PRO A 41 -10.04 -6.17 17.79
CA PRO A 41 -8.76 -6.82 18.10
C PRO A 41 -7.60 -6.44 17.16
N LEU A 42 -7.88 -5.86 15.99
CA LEU A 42 -6.89 -5.51 15.00
C LEU A 42 -6.06 -4.30 15.47
N ARG A 43 -4.73 -4.48 15.49
CA ARG A 43 -3.77 -3.46 15.93
C ARG A 43 -3.05 -2.81 14.77
N THR A 44 -2.56 -3.62 13.83
CA THR A 44 -1.80 -3.15 12.68
C THR A 44 -2.10 -4.04 11.47
N VAL A 45 -1.99 -3.48 10.27
CA VAL A 45 -2.01 -4.19 8.99
C VAL A 45 -0.89 -3.66 8.12
N ALA A 46 -0.20 -4.55 7.41
CA ALA A 46 0.77 -4.23 6.37
C ALA A 46 0.49 -5.09 5.14
N ILE A 47 0.53 -4.47 3.96
CA ILE A 47 0.29 -5.10 2.67
C ILE A 47 1.56 -4.91 1.85
N ALA A 48 2.17 -6.02 1.42
CA ALA A 48 3.35 -6.01 0.59
C ALA A 48 3.10 -6.79 -0.72
N HIS A 49 3.67 -6.31 -1.80
CA HIS A 49 3.63 -6.93 -3.11
C HIS A 49 5.02 -6.88 -3.74
N GLU A 50 5.50 -8.01 -4.26
CA GLU A 50 6.83 -8.13 -4.87
C GLU A 50 7.98 -7.59 -3.99
N GLY A 51 7.88 -7.79 -2.67
CA GLY A 51 8.89 -7.35 -1.70
C GLY A 51 8.82 -5.87 -1.32
N ALA A 52 7.93 -5.08 -1.94
CA ALA A 52 7.68 -3.69 -1.57
C ALA A 52 6.44 -3.59 -0.68
N VAL A 53 6.51 -2.78 0.38
CA VAL A 53 5.32 -2.40 1.17
C VAL A 53 4.50 -1.42 0.32
N VAL A 54 3.25 -1.78 0.07
CA VAL A 54 2.30 -1.00 -0.73
C VAL A 54 1.42 -0.12 0.16
N ALA A 55 1.08 -0.61 1.35
CA ALA A 55 0.33 0.15 2.35
C ALA A 55 0.49 -0.45 3.75
N GLU A 56 0.40 0.40 4.77
CA GLU A 56 0.37 -0.02 6.16
C GLU A 56 -0.49 0.91 7.01
N ARG A 57 -1.15 0.39 8.04
CA ARG A 57 -1.89 1.18 9.01
C ARG A 57 -1.78 0.61 10.41
N GLY A 58 -1.56 1.50 11.37
CA GLY A 58 -1.75 1.23 12.78
C GLY A 58 -3.10 1.76 13.25
N TYR A 59 -3.81 0.98 14.05
CA TYR A 59 -5.09 1.36 14.65
C TYR A 59 -4.88 1.71 16.12
N ARG A 60 -5.67 2.64 16.67
CA ARG A 60 -5.73 2.90 18.13
C ARG A 60 -4.35 3.16 18.78
N GLY A 61 -3.46 3.86 18.07
CA GLY A 61 -2.11 4.19 18.56
C GLY A 61 -1.07 3.07 18.48
N TYR A 62 -1.41 1.91 17.91
CA TYR A 62 -0.40 0.90 17.57
C TYR A 62 0.36 1.30 16.30
N SER A 63 1.61 0.85 16.17
CA SER A 63 2.48 1.14 15.02
C SER A 63 2.92 -0.16 14.35
N PRO A 64 2.90 -0.25 13.00
CA PRO A 64 3.41 -1.40 12.25
C PRO A 64 4.88 -1.73 12.53
N ALA A 65 5.70 -0.72 12.85
CA ALA A 65 7.12 -0.89 13.15
C ALA A 65 7.40 -1.44 14.56
N ARG A 66 6.39 -1.54 15.42
CA ARG A 66 6.56 -2.02 16.80
C ARG A 66 6.68 -3.56 16.82
N PRO A 67 7.72 -4.13 17.48
CA PRO A 67 7.81 -5.58 17.67
C PRO A 67 6.58 -6.16 18.38
N ALA A 68 6.15 -7.34 17.94
CA ALA A 68 4.99 -8.03 18.51
C ALA A 68 5.20 -9.56 18.56
N ASN A 69 4.49 -10.22 19.47
CA ASN A 69 4.43 -11.68 19.50
C ASN A 69 3.56 -12.18 18.33
N ILE A 70 4.18 -12.93 17.41
CA ILE A 70 3.54 -13.45 16.20
C ILE A 70 2.95 -14.87 16.36
N LYS A 71 3.05 -15.45 17.56
CA LYS A 71 2.50 -16.76 17.93
C LYS A 71 2.88 -17.85 16.91
N SER A 72 1.88 -18.53 16.34
CA SER A 72 2.08 -19.64 15.40
C SER A 72 2.76 -19.24 14.09
N ALA A 73 2.72 -17.96 13.69
CA ALA A 73 3.39 -17.51 12.47
C ALA A 73 4.93 -17.68 12.54
N SER A 74 5.50 -17.73 13.74
CA SER A 74 6.93 -18.04 13.93
C SER A 74 7.35 -19.40 13.35
N LYS A 75 6.43 -20.38 13.28
CA LYS A 75 6.73 -21.69 12.71
C LYS A 75 7.06 -21.61 11.22
N SER A 76 6.44 -20.70 10.49
CA SER A 76 6.73 -20.48 9.06
C SER A 76 8.13 -19.94 8.85
N ILE A 77 8.60 -19.03 9.72
CA ILE A 77 9.97 -18.51 9.67
C ILE A 77 10.95 -19.64 9.93
N ILE A 78 10.75 -20.41 11.01
CA ILE A 78 11.64 -21.53 11.37
C ILE A 78 11.68 -22.58 10.26
N SER A 79 10.57 -22.88 9.60
CA SER A 79 10.52 -23.86 8.51
C SER A 79 11.26 -23.41 7.25
N ALA A 80 11.49 -22.11 7.07
CA ALA A 80 12.19 -21.55 5.92
C ALA A 80 13.70 -21.39 6.15
N LEU A 81 14.18 -21.57 7.38
CA LEU A 81 15.59 -21.55 7.78
C LEU A 81 16.16 -22.98 7.80
#